data_AF-A0A1S1LZ50-F1
#
_entry.id   AF-A0A1S1LZ50-F1
#
_cell.length_a   1.000
_cell.length_b   1.000
_cell.length_c   1.000
_cell.angle_alpha   90.00
_cell.angle_beta   90.00
_cell.angle_gamma   90.00
#
_symmetry.space_group_name_H-M   'P 1'
#
loop_
_entity.id
_entity.type
_entity.pdbx_description
1 polymer ?
#
loop_
_entity_poly.entity_id
_entity_poly.type
_entity_poly.pdbx_seq_one_letter_code
_entity_poly.pdbx_strand_id
1 'polypeptide(L)'
;FRNYFTSKEDAVLFSLRGIEDNAVELLRLRPTEEPVIDSLEAVMLDLATSEAFSTAVAVTRLSAQNPGLAAHDAARSDDVGTVVLAEVSRRTGLDPDTDLYPRLVCNAAYAVLGTVIQLAVSDSTVPRNPGELVAQGFQRLRDGLI
;
A
#
# COMPACT_ATOMS: atom_id res chain seq x y z
N PHE A 1 -12.01 -20.00 -25.25
CA PHE A 1 -11.38 -19.08 -24.28
C PHE A 1 -12.28 -18.98 -23.05
N ARG A 2 -11.88 -19.55 -21.91
CA ARG A 2 -12.68 -19.55 -20.66
C ARG A 2 -12.23 -18.36 -19.80
N ASN A 3 -13.12 -17.39 -19.65
CA ASN A 3 -12.96 -16.22 -18.79
C ASN A 3 -12.95 -16.66 -17.32
N TYR A 4 -11.83 -16.43 -16.63
CA TYR A 4 -11.68 -16.64 -15.18
C TYR A 4 -11.80 -15.33 -14.37
N PHE A 5 -12.37 -14.26 -14.95
CA PHE A 5 -12.64 -13.00 -14.26
C PHE A 5 -13.99 -12.46 -14.75
N THR A 6 -14.91 -12.14 -13.83
CA THR A 6 -16.30 -11.80 -14.16
C THR A 6 -16.44 -10.34 -14.60
N SER A 7 -15.41 -9.50 -14.41
CA SER A 7 -15.21 -8.25 -15.14
C SER A 7 -13.72 -7.84 -15.14
N LYS A 8 -13.35 -6.81 -15.91
CA LYS A 8 -11.99 -6.20 -15.85
C LYS A 8 -11.69 -5.62 -14.45
N GLU A 9 -12.73 -5.36 -13.67
CA GLU A 9 -12.71 -4.77 -12.34
C GLU A 9 -12.27 -5.81 -11.29
N ASP A 10 -12.61 -7.09 -11.46
CA ASP A 10 -12.12 -8.19 -10.60
C ASP A 10 -10.60 -8.39 -10.72
N ALA A 11 -10.03 -8.24 -11.93
CA ALA A 11 -8.60 -8.42 -12.17
C ALA A 11 -7.75 -7.29 -11.55
N VAL A 12 -8.29 -6.07 -11.60
CA VAL A 12 -7.77 -4.89 -10.91
C VAL A 12 -7.73 -5.11 -9.39
N LEU A 13 -8.84 -5.59 -8.83
CA LEU A 13 -8.99 -5.84 -7.39
C LEU A 13 -8.15 -7.03 -6.88
N PHE A 14 -8.03 -8.09 -7.67
CA PHE A 14 -7.15 -9.24 -7.36
C PHE A 14 -5.68 -8.81 -7.25
N SER A 15 -5.26 -7.85 -8.08
CA SER A 15 -3.90 -7.30 -8.06
C SER A 15 -3.61 -6.52 -6.77
N LEU A 16 -4.60 -5.81 -6.22
CA LEU A 16 -4.47 -5.11 -4.94
C LEU A 16 -4.42 -6.06 -3.74
N ARG A 17 -5.22 -7.14 -3.74
CA ARG A 17 -5.15 -8.16 -2.69
C ARG A 17 -3.79 -8.89 -2.68
N GLY A 18 -3.22 -9.14 -3.86
CA GLY A 18 -1.87 -9.70 -3.98
C GLY A 18 -0.76 -8.79 -3.43
N ILE A 19 -0.97 -7.46 -3.43
CA ILE A 19 -0.04 -6.50 -2.82
C ILE A 19 -0.03 -6.64 -1.29
N GLU A 20 -1.18 -6.89 -0.66
CA GLU A 20 -1.28 -7.03 0.80
C GLU A 20 -0.71 -8.34 1.32
N ASP A 21 -1.00 -9.45 0.62
CA ASP A 21 -0.44 -10.76 0.94
C ASP A 21 1.09 -10.70 0.80
N ASN A 22 1.61 -10.00 -0.21
CA ASN A 22 3.05 -9.76 -0.34
C ASN A 22 3.58 -8.85 0.78
N ALA A 23 2.85 -7.81 1.15
CA ALA A 23 3.25 -6.86 2.19
C ALA A 23 3.43 -7.55 3.56
N VAL A 24 2.52 -8.45 3.95
CA VAL A 24 2.66 -9.18 5.22
C VAL A 24 3.84 -10.15 5.19
N GLU A 25 4.07 -10.85 4.07
CA GLU A 25 5.22 -11.76 3.96
C GLU A 25 6.55 -11.01 4.05
N LEU A 26 6.67 -9.89 3.33
CA LEU A 26 7.83 -9.00 3.42
C LEU A 26 8.02 -8.49 4.85
N LEU A 27 6.93 -8.10 5.52
CA LEU A 27 6.98 -7.64 6.91
C LEU A 27 7.45 -8.76 7.85
N ARG A 28 6.96 -10.00 7.68
CA ARG A 28 7.37 -11.16 8.50
C ARG A 28 8.85 -11.51 8.36
N LEU A 29 9.47 -11.21 7.22
CA LEU A 29 10.91 -11.40 7.01
C LEU A 29 11.78 -10.36 7.73
N ARG A 30 11.21 -9.24 8.18
CA ARG A 30 11.95 -8.22 8.93
C ARG A 30 12.28 -8.68 10.35
N PRO A 31 13.43 -8.30 10.92
CA PRO A 31 13.73 -8.56 12.33
C PRO A 31 12.61 -8.08 13.26
N THR A 32 12.30 -8.84 14.31
CA THR A 32 11.20 -8.49 15.25
C THR A 32 11.53 -7.24 16.07
N GLU A 33 12.80 -7.04 16.41
CA GLU A 33 13.28 -5.90 17.22
C GLU A 33 13.49 -4.61 16.41
N GLU A 34 13.26 -4.66 15.09
CA GLU A 34 13.36 -3.47 14.24
C GLU A 34 12.19 -2.51 14.54
N PRO A 35 12.42 -1.19 14.60
CA PRO A 35 11.33 -0.23 14.72
C PRO A 35 10.31 -0.43 13.60
N VAL A 36 9.02 -0.54 13.95
CA VAL A 36 7.96 -0.87 12.99
C VAL A 36 7.93 0.08 11.79
N ILE A 37 8.21 1.37 11.99
CA ILE A 37 8.25 2.34 10.90
C ILE A 37 9.36 2.04 9.88
N ASP A 38 10.50 1.52 10.32
CA ASP A 38 11.62 1.12 9.45
C ASP A 38 11.29 -0.17 8.71
N SER A 39 10.66 -1.14 9.38
CA SER A 39 10.15 -2.35 8.74
C SER A 39 9.11 -2.03 7.67
N LEU A 40 8.17 -1.12 7.95
CA LEU A 40 7.16 -0.68 6.99
C LEU A 40 7.76 0.11 5.83
N GLU A 41 8.77 0.95 6.07
CA GLU A 41 9.50 1.62 4.99
C GLU A 41 10.11 0.62 4.02
N ALA A 42 10.82 -0.38 4.54
CA ALA A 42 11.41 -1.44 3.73
C ALA A 42 10.35 -2.20 2.90
N VAL A 43 9.22 -2.55 3.52
CA VAL A 43 8.10 -3.21 2.81
C VAL A 43 7.55 -2.31 1.70
N MET A 44 7.31 -1.03 1.96
CA MET A 44 6.78 -0.12 0.95
C MET A 44 7.77 0.15 -0.19
N LEU A 45 9.08 0.14 0.09
CA LEU A 45 10.13 0.22 -0.93
C LEU A 45 10.12 -1.00 -1.85
N ASP A 46 10.04 -2.20 -1.29
CA ASP A 46 9.95 -3.45 -2.05
C ASP A 46 8.68 -3.46 -2.92
N LEU A 47 7.54 -3.02 -2.37
CA LEU A 47 6.31 -2.89 -3.12
C LEU A 47 6.44 -1.87 -4.26
N ALA A 48 6.99 -0.69 -4.01
CA ALA A 48 7.14 0.37 -5.01
C ALA A 48 8.08 0.02 -6.17
N THR A 49 8.96 -0.95 -5.98
CA THR A 49 9.89 -1.44 -7.01
C THR A 49 9.42 -2.72 -7.69
N SER A 50 8.29 -3.29 -7.25
CA SER A 50 7.71 -4.52 -7.79
C SER A 50 6.88 -4.28 -9.06
N GLU A 51 6.63 -5.36 -9.83
CA GLU A 51 5.68 -5.33 -10.95
C GLU A 51 4.24 -4.97 -10.51
N ALA A 52 3.89 -5.28 -9.25
CA ALA A 52 2.59 -4.97 -8.69
C ALA A 52 2.36 -3.45 -8.59
N PHE A 53 3.41 -2.66 -8.37
CA PHE A 53 3.32 -1.19 -8.38
C PHE A 53 2.89 -0.66 -9.75
N SER A 54 3.53 -1.14 -10.83
CA SER A 54 3.17 -0.74 -12.20
C SER A 54 1.72 -1.11 -12.53
N THR A 55 1.27 -2.27 -12.05
CA THR A 55 -0.12 -2.71 -12.17
C THR A 55 -1.06 -1.78 -11.40
N ALA A 56 -0.75 -1.42 -10.15
CA ALA A 56 -1.52 -0.50 -9.35
C ALA A 56 -1.65 0.90 -10.01
N VAL A 57 -0.58 1.43 -10.60
CA VAL A 57 -0.62 2.70 -11.35
C VAL A 57 -1.55 2.61 -12.57
N ALA A 58 -1.47 1.52 -13.35
CA ALA A 58 -2.33 1.30 -14.51
C ALA A 58 -3.80 1.17 -14.11
N VAL A 59 -4.06 0.42 -13.04
CA VAL A 59 -5.37 0.28 -12.39
C VAL A 59 -5.93 1.65 -11.98
N THR A 60 -5.19 2.42 -11.18
CA THR A 60 -5.66 3.71 -10.67
C THR A 60 -5.94 4.69 -11.81
N ARG A 61 -5.12 4.69 -12.86
CA ARG A 61 -5.36 5.49 -14.07
C ARG A 61 -6.66 5.08 -14.77
N LEU A 62 -6.97 3.79 -14.84
CA LEU A 62 -8.21 3.28 -15.44
C LEU A 62 -9.43 3.62 -14.58
N SER A 63 -9.35 3.45 -13.26
CA SER A 63 -10.43 3.79 -12.32
C SER A 63 -10.76 5.29 -12.36
N ALA A 64 -9.76 6.16 -12.48
CA ALA A 64 -9.97 7.61 -12.62
C ALA A 64 -10.78 8.00 -13.87
N GLN A 65 -10.77 7.16 -14.91
CA GLN A 65 -11.54 7.36 -16.14
C GLN A 65 -12.93 6.71 -16.09
N ASN A 66 -13.22 5.90 -15.06
CA ASN A 66 -14.43 5.08 -14.96
C ASN A 66 -15.02 5.16 -13.54
N PRO A 67 -15.95 6.09 -13.26
CA PRO A 67 -16.48 6.32 -11.90
C PRO A 67 -17.12 5.10 -11.22
N GLY A 68 -17.61 4.13 -11.98
CA GLY A 68 -18.18 2.88 -11.44
C GLY A 68 -17.14 2.00 -10.73
N LEU A 69 -15.88 2.01 -11.19
CA LEU A 69 -14.77 1.30 -10.55
C LEU A 69 -14.41 1.93 -9.19
N ALA A 70 -14.38 3.27 -9.12
CA ALA A 70 -14.03 3.99 -7.90
C ALA A 70 -15.02 3.73 -6.74
N ALA A 71 -16.31 3.59 -7.04
CA ALA A 71 -17.33 3.26 -6.05
C ALA A 71 -17.22 1.82 -5.53
N HIS A 72 -16.77 0.88 -6.37
CA HIS A 72 -16.57 -0.51 -5.98
C HIS A 72 -15.29 -0.71 -5.15
N ASP A 73 -14.22 0.02 -5.47
CA ASP A 73 -12.97 0.06 -4.70
C ASP A 73 -13.22 0.60 -3.27
N ALA A 74 -13.94 1.72 -3.14
CA ALA A 74 -14.21 2.36 -1.85
C ALA A 74 -15.04 1.50 -0.89
N ALA A 75 -15.95 0.67 -1.42
CA ALA A 75 -16.77 -0.24 -0.60
C ALA A 75 -16.00 -1.46 -0.06
N ARG A 76 -14.77 -1.72 -0.54
CA ARG A 76 -13.91 -2.84 -0.10
C ARG A 76 -12.69 -2.39 0.71
N SER A 77 -12.35 -1.10 0.73
CA SER A 77 -11.22 -0.56 1.49
C SER A 77 -11.30 -0.83 3.00
N ASP A 78 -12.48 -1.15 3.54
CA ASP A 78 -12.66 -1.49 4.96
C ASP A 78 -11.98 -2.81 5.39
N ASP A 79 -11.57 -3.67 4.44
CA ASP A 79 -10.95 -5.00 4.70
C ASP A 79 -9.43 -5.01 4.43
N VAL A 80 -8.93 -3.97 3.76
CA VAL A 80 -7.53 -3.80 3.33
C VAL A 80 -6.69 -3.36 4.54
N GLY A 81 -5.61 -4.08 4.82
CA GLY A 81 -4.64 -3.79 5.87
C GLY A 81 -4.83 -4.64 7.12
N THR A 82 -5.87 -5.48 7.20
CA THR A 82 -6.20 -6.25 8.41
C THR A 82 -5.08 -7.21 8.82
N VAL A 83 -4.40 -7.82 7.85
CA VAL A 83 -3.31 -8.78 8.12
C VAL A 83 -2.00 -8.06 8.48
N VAL A 84 -1.67 -6.97 7.79
CA VAL A 84 -0.50 -6.13 8.13
C VAL A 84 -0.69 -5.47 9.49
N LEU A 85 -1.91 -5.00 9.80
CA LEU A 85 -2.28 -4.47 11.10
C LEU A 85 -2.12 -5.52 12.21
N ALA A 86 -2.53 -6.77 11.97
CA ALA A 86 -2.33 -7.85 12.94
C ALA A 86 -0.83 -8.11 13.21
N GLU A 87 0.00 -8.11 12.17
CA GLU A 87 1.46 -8.28 12.32
C GLU A 87 2.11 -7.08 13.04
N VAL A 88 1.70 -5.85 12.73
CA VAL A 88 2.16 -4.64 13.43
C VAL A 88 1.75 -4.66 14.90
N SER A 89 0.52 -5.05 15.19
CA SER A 89 0.01 -5.21 16.56
C SER A 89 0.81 -6.25 17.33
N ARG A 90 1.10 -7.40 16.70
CA ARG A 90 1.96 -8.45 17.26
C ARG A 90 3.37 -7.95 17.56
N ARG A 91 3.99 -7.19 16.65
CA ARG A 91 5.35 -6.62 16.82
C ARG A 91 5.41 -5.59 17.94
N THR A 92 4.35 -4.83 18.14
CA THR A 92 4.30 -3.73 19.11
C THR A 92 3.76 -4.16 20.46
N GLY A 93 3.08 -5.31 20.54
CA GLY A 93 2.36 -5.74 21.74
C GLY A 93 1.15 -4.87 22.07
N LEU A 94 0.64 -4.11 21.11
CA LEU A 94 -0.48 -3.19 21.25
C LEU A 94 -1.76 -3.78 20.65
N ASP A 95 -2.90 -3.42 21.21
CA ASP A 95 -4.21 -3.86 20.74
C ASP A 95 -4.73 -2.86 19.68
N PRO A 96 -4.97 -3.29 18.42
CA PRO A 96 -5.41 -2.38 17.36
C PRO A 96 -6.81 -1.80 17.59
N ASP A 97 -7.62 -2.34 18.50
CA ASP A 97 -8.98 -1.85 18.77
C ASP A 97 -9.02 -0.81 19.90
N THR A 98 -7.93 -0.66 20.66
CA THR A 98 -7.86 0.28 21.79
C THR A 98 -6.65 1.23 21.70
N ASP A 99 -5.54 0.76 21.15
CA ASP A 99 -4.33 1.55 20.94
C ASP A 99 -4.31 2.18 19.54
N LEU A 100 -4.05 3.49 19.48
CA LEU A 100 -4.04 4.23 18.22
C LEU A 100 -2.85 3.85 17.33
N TYR A 101 -1.71 3.50 17.93
CA TYR A 101 -0.44 3.41 17.23
C TYR A 101 -0.44 2.38 16.07
N PRO A 102 -0.89 1.12 16.24
CA PRO A 102 -0.86 0.13 15.16
C PRO A 102 -1.63 0.58 13.91
N ARG A 103 -2.82 1.15 14.09
CA ARG A 103 -3.62 1.66 12.98
C ARG A 103 -2.99 2.90 12.34
N LEU A 104 -2.51 3.84 13.15
CA LEU A 104 -1.90 5.08 12.65
C LEU A 104 -0.66 4.80 11.81
N VAL A 105 0.26 3.95 12.28
CA VAL A 105 1.50 3.67 11.57
C VAL A 105 1.26 2.90 10.27
N CYS A 106 0.34 1.93 10.27
CA CYS A 106 -0.09 1.24 9.05
C CYS A 106 -0.69 2.21 8.03
N ASN A 107 -1.65 3.04 8.47
CA ASN A 107 -2.33 3.99 7.59
C ASN A 107 -1.36 5.02 7.03
N ALA A 108 -0.42 5.51 7.83
CA ALA A 108 0.61 6.44 7.38
C ALA A 108 1.51 5.81 6.31
N ALA A 109 1.95 4.56 6.50
CA ALA A 109 2.75 3.84 5.51
C ALA A 109 2.00 3.64 4.18
N TYR A 110 0.74 3.21 4.24
CA TYR A 110 -0.09 3.07 3.04
C TYR A 110 -0.42 4.41 2.38
N ALA A 111 -0.58 5.49 3.15
CA ALA A 111 -0.76 6.83 2.61
C ALA A 111 0.45 7.31 1.81
N VAL A 112 1.67 6.97 2.25
CA VAL A 112 2.90 7.22 1.47
C VAL A 112 2.83 6.48 0.14
N LEU A 113 2.61 5.16 0.13
CA LEU A 113 2.56 4.37 -1.11
C LEU A 113 1.43 4.86 -2.05
N GLY A 114 0.25 5.13 -1.51
CA GLY A 114 -0.89 5.66 -2.26
C GLY A 114 -0.59 7.03 -2.89
N THR A 115 0.11 7.91 -2.17
CA THR A 115 0.56 9.21 -2.70
C THR A 115 1.55 9.01 -3.85
N VAL A 116 2.50 8.08 -3.72
CA VAL A 116 3.48 7.76 -4.77
C VAL A 116 2.77 7.23 -6.03
N ILE A 117 1.77 6.36 -5.88
CA ILE A 117 0.92 5.89 -6.99
C ILE A 117 0.20 7.06 -7.66
N GLN A 118 -0.42 7.97 -6.89
CA GLN A 118 -1.12 9.13 -7.43
C GLN A 118 -0.20 10.07 -8.22
N LEU A 119 1.02 10.30 -7.72
CA LEU A 119 2.03 11.08 -8.42
C LEU A 119 2.46 10.39 -9.73
N ALA A 120 2.64 9.07 -9.72
CA ALA A 120 2.97 8.29 -10.91
C ALA A 120 1.82 8.27 -11.95
N VAL A 121 0.56 8.37 -11.51
CA VAL A 121 -0.59 8.53 -12.41
C VAL A 121 -0.58 9.91 -13.07
N SER A 122 -0.25 10.96 -12.30
CA SER A 122 -0.39 12.37 -12.69
C SER A 122 0.78 12.92 -13.52
N ASP A 123 2.00 12.42 -13.32
CA ASP A 123 3.20 12.98 -13.95
C ASP A 123 3.62 12.20 -15.21
N SER A 124 3.77 12.92 -16.33
CA SER A 124 4.17 12.37 -17.64
C SER A 124 5.48 12.97 -18.17
N THR A 125 6.19 13.79 -17.38
CA THR A 125 7.30 14.61 -17.91
C THR A 125 8.66 14.33 -17.29
N VAL A 126 8.75 13.77 -16.08
CA VAL A 126 10.00 13.31 -15.47
C VAL A 126 9.79 11.96 -14.79
N PRO A 127 10.51 10.89 -15.18
CA PRO A 127 10.49 9.64 -14.44
C PRO A 127 11.08 9.89 -13.05
N ARG A 128 10.24 9.89 -12.01
CA ARG A 128 10.70 9.84 -10.62
C ARG A 128 10.80 8.38 -10.22
N ASN A 129 11.89 8.00 -9.57
CA ASN A 129 12.05 6.65 -9.03
C ASN A 129 11.02 6.45 -7.88
N PRO A 130 10.07 5.49 -8.00
CA PRO A 130 9.06 5.28 -6.97
C PRO A 130 9.64 4.96 -5.59
N GLY A 131 10.76 4.21 -5.54
CA GLY A 131 11.46 3.90 -4.30
C GLY A 131 12.02 5.16 -3.63
N GLU A 132 12.60 6.08 -4.39
CA GLU A 132 13.07 7.37 -3.83
C GLU A 132 11.91 8.21 -3.27
N LEU A 133 10.74 8.18 -3.91
CA LEU A 133 9.57 8.89 -3.41
C LEU A 133 8.99 8.25 -2.15
N VAL A 134 9.02 6.92 -2.03
CA VAL A 134 8.66 6.23 -0.78
C VAL A 134 9.60 6.63 0.34
N ALA A 135 10.91 6.56 0.13
CA ALA A 135 11.89 6.95 1.14
C ALA A 135 11.70 8.41 1.59
N GLN A 136 11.46 9.32 0.63
CA GLN A 136 11.13 10.72 0.94
C GLN A 136 9.83 10.84 1.77
N GLY A 137 8.79 10.06 1.43
CA GLY A 137 7.53 10.06 2.18
C GLY A 137 7.70 9.59 3.63
N PHE A 138 8.46 8.51 3.85
CA PHE A 138 8.78 8.04 5.20
C PHE A 138 9.63 9.03 5.97
N GLN A 139 10.59 9.70 5.32
CA GLN A 139 11.34 10.78 5.95
C GLN A 139 10.42 11.92 6.39
N ARG A 140 9.46 12.33 5.55
CA ARG A 140 8.44 13.34 5.93
C ARG A 140 7.61 12.88 7.12
N LEU A 141 7.23 11.60 7.20
CA LEU A 141 6.52 11.07 8.37
C LEU A 141 7.37 11.19 9.65
N ARG A 142 8.65 10.82 9.59
CA ARG A 142 9.58 10.93 10.73
C ARG A 142 9.79 12.38 11.17
N ASP A 143 9.81 13.30 10.22
CA ASP A 143 9.96 14.74 10.48
C ASP A 143 8.66 15.40 10.97
N GLY A 144 7.53 14.68 10.99
CA GLY A 144 6.24 15.20 11.44
C GLY A 144 5.48 16.01 10.38
N LEU A 145 5.72 15.72 9.10
CA LEU A 145 5.11 16.35 7.92
C LEU A 145 5.41 17.85 7.77
N ILE A 146 6.61 18.29 8.18
CA ILE A 146 7.11 19.66 8.05
C ILE A 146 7.95 19.90 6.79
#